data_AF-A0A838NII1-F1
#
_entry.id   AF-A0A838NII1-F1
#
_cell.length_a   1.000
_cell.length_b   1.000
_cell.length_c   1.000
_cell.angle_alpha   90.00
_cell.angle_beta   90.00
_cell.angle_gamma   90.00
#
_symmetry.space_group_name_H-M   'P 1'
#
loop_
_entity.id
_entity.type
_entity.pdbx_description
1 polymer ?
#
loop_
_entity_poly.entity_id
_entity_poly.type
_entity_poly.pdbx_seq_one_letter_code
_entity_poly.pdbx_strand_id
1 'polypeptide(L)' 'MLRERNAVANLAVKDLKAAKKFYEGTLDLEPAGGEGDELIVYRSGQSTLNVYRSKEA' A
#
# COMPACT_ATOMS: atom_id res chain seq x y z
N MET A 1 5.26 3.43 23.40
CA MET A 1 4.15 2.43 23.37
C MET A 1 3.38 2.56 22.05
N LEU A 2 2.57 1.59 21.62
CA LEU A 2 1.85 1.70 20.32
C LEU A 2 0.84 2.87 20.26
N ARG A 3 0.30 3.28 21.40
CA ARG A 3 -0.61 4.43 21.55
C ARG A 3 -0.04 5.74 20.99
N GLU A 4 1.27 5.90 20.99
CA GLU A 4 1.98 7.14 20.60
C GLU A 4 2.47 7.08 19.14
N ARG A 5 2.19 6.00 18.43
CA ARG A 5 2.64 5.80 17.05
C ARG A 5 1.49 6.01 16.09
N ASN A 6 1.80 6.56 14.92
CA ASN A 6 0.85 6.61 13.82
C ASN A 6 0.56 5.19 13.35
N ALA A 7 -0.72 4.82 13.30
CA ALA A 7 -1.15 3.60 12.65
C ALA A 7 -1.02 3.73 11.11
N VAL A 8 -0.80 2.61 10.44
CA VAL A 8 -0.67 2.54 8.98
C VAL A 8 -1.76 1.61 8.45
N ALA A 9 -2.44 2.03 7.39
CA ALA A 9 -3.40 1.18 6.71
C ALA A 9 -2.67 0.07 5.95
N ASN A 10 -3.10 -1.18 6.14
CA ASN A 10 -2.55 -2.34 5.44
C ASN A 10 -3.68 -2.98 4.62
N LEU A 11 -3.48 -3.06 3.32
CA LEU A 11 -4.48 -3.50 2.34
C LEU A 11 -3.95 -4.72 1.59
N ALA A 12 -4.62 -5.85 1.79
CA ALA A 12 -4.30 -7.10 1.13
C ALA A 12 -4.82 -7.07 -0.32
N VAL A 13 -4.00 -7.52 -1.27
CA VAL A 13 -4.40 -7.72 -2.67
C VAL A 13 -3.89 -9.06 -3.20
N LYS A 14 -4.60 -9.66 -4.16
CA LYS A 14 -4.15 -10.90 -4.82
C LYS A 14 -3.02 -10.68 -5.83
N ASP A 15 -3.05 -9.54 -6.50
CA ASP A 15 -2.14 -9.20 -7.59
C ASP A 15 -1.67 -7.74 -7.46
N LEU A 16 -0.39 -7.57 -7.15
CA LEU A 16 0.21 -6.26 -6.99
C LEU A 16 0.37 -5.49 -8.32
N LYS A 17 0.49 -6.17 -9.46
CA LYS A 17 0.54 -5.49 -10.76
C LYS A 17 -0.81 -4.88 -11.11
N ALA A 18 -1.90 -5.60 -10.84
CA ALA A 18 -3.25 -5.08 -11.03
C ALA A 18 -3.53 -3.93 -10.03
N ALA A 19 -3.18 -4.12 -8.76
CA ALA A 19 -3.30 -3.08 -7.75
C ALA A 19 -2.53 -1.81 -8.13
N LYS A 20 -1.28 -1.95 -8.57
CA LYS A 20 -0.44 -0.82 -9.00
C LYS A 20 -1.13 0.05 -10.05
N LYS A 21 -1.74 -0.56 -11.07
CA LYS A 21 -2.51 0.19 -12.10
C LYS A 21 -3.67 0.98 -11.52
N PHE A 22 -4.36 0.43 -10.53
CA PHE A 22 -5.48 1.11 -9.87
C PHE A 22 -4.99 2.25 -8.97
N TYR A 23 -4.06 1.97 -8.05
CA TYR A 23 -3.58 2.97 -7.10
C TYR A 23 -2.82 4.12 -7.79
N GLU A 24 -2.00 3.82 -8.81
CA GLU A 24 -1.26 4.86 -9.53
C GLU A 24 -2.07 5.49 -10.65
N GLY A 25 -2.88 4.71 -11.39
CA GLY A 25 -3.59 5.22 -12.56
C GLY A 25 -4.98 5.78 -12.28
N THR A 26 -5.73 5.19 -11.36
CA THR A 26 -7.10 5.64 -11.02
C THR A 26 -7.09 6.59 -9.82
N LEU A 27 -6.27 6.30 -8.82
CA LEU A 27 -6.20 7.11 -7.60
C LEU A 27 -5.09 8.15 -7.61
N ASP A 28 -4.26 8.18 -8.67
CA ASP A 28 -3.18 9.15 -8.86
C ASP A 28 -2.20 9.19 -7.68
N LEU A 29 -1.92 8.03 -7.09
CA LEU A 29 -0.94 7.91 -6.00
C LEU A 29 0.45 7.60 -6.56
N GLU A 30 1.47 8.21 -5.96
CA GLU A 30 2.85 7.88 -6.26
C GLU A 30 3.41 6.87 -5.25
N PRO A 31 4.15 5.84 -5.70
CA PRO A 31 4.80 4.91 -4.80
C PRO A 31 5.91 5.61 -3.99
N ALA A 32 5.88 5.43 -2.68
CA ALA A 32 6.84 5.99 -1.73
C ALA A 32 7.90 4.97 -1.27
N GLY A 33 7.73 3.69 -1.63
CA GLY A 33 8.63 2.60 -1.30
C GLY A 33 8.01 1.23 -1.61
N GLY A 34 8.70 0.16 -1.26
CA GLY A 34 8.20 -1.20 -1.45
C GLY A 34 9.25 -2.26 -1.12
N GLU A 35 8.81 -3.51 -1.11
CA GLU A 35 9.66 -4.68 -0.92
C GLU A 35 9.39 -5.70 -2.03
N GLY A 36 10.26 -5.69 -3.04
CA GLY A 36 10.20 -6.58 -4.19
C GLY A 36 8.80 -6.66 -4.82
N ASP A 37 8.34 -7.88 -5.03
CA ASP A 37 7.03 -8.20 -5.61
C ASP A 37 5.94 -8.48 -4.56
N GLU A 38 6.19 -8.13 -3.29
CA GLU A 38 5.33 -8.48 -2.13
C GLU A 38 4.63 -7.28 -1.47
N LEU A 39 5.16 -6.07 -1.62
CA LEU A 39 4.61 -4.85 -1.00
C LEU A 39 4.89 -3.60 -1.85
N ILE A 40 3.88 -2.75 -1.98
CA ILE A 40 4.02 -1.36 -2.44
C ILE A 40 3.54 -0.43 -1.33
N VAL A 41 4.34 0.60 -1.03
CA VAL A 41 4.00 1.64 -0.05
C VAL A 41 3.58 2.90 -0.79
N TYR A 42 2.40 3.44 -0.48
CA TYR A 42 1.90 4.70 -1.01
C TYR A 42 1.78 5.76 0.09
N ARG A 43 1.74 7.02 -0.33
CA ARG A 43 1.39 8.16 0.51
C ARG A 43 0.13 8.85 0.00
N SER A 44 -0.77 9.20 0.92
CA SER A 44 -1.93 10.05 0.65
C SER A 44 -2.03 11.09 1.75
N GLY A 45 -1.68 12.34 1.43
CA GLY A 45 -1.53 13.39 2.43
C GLY A 45 -0.52 13.01 3.51
N GLN A 46 -0.96 12.91 4.77
CA GLN A 46 -0.13 12.51 5.90
C GLN A 46 -0.22 11.00 6.23
N SER A 47 -1.01 10.24 5.46
CA SER A 47 -1.23 8.81 5.70
C SER A 47 -0.31 7.96 4.83
N THR A 48 0.14 6.84 5.40
CA THR A 48 0.84 5.78 4.68
C THR A 48 -0.12 4.63 4.42
N LEU A 49 -0.04 4.04 3.23
CA LEU A 49 -0.76 2.82 2.86
C LEU A 49 0.24 1.74 2.45
N ASN A 50 0.14 0.57 3.07
CA ASN A 50 0.86 -0.62 2.70
C ASN A 50 -0.06 -1.52 1.89
N VAL A 51 0.21 -1.70 0.60
CA VAL A 51 -0.54 -2.61 -0.27
C VAL A 51 0.31 -3.85 -0.49
N TYR A 52 -0.10 -4.98 0.11
CA TYR A 52 0.71 -6.19 0.15
C TYR A 52 0.00 -7.37 -0.52
N ARG A 53 0.79 -8.29 -1.07
CA ARG A 53 0.26 -9.51 -1.67
C ARG A 53 -0.18 -10.49 -0.58
N SER A 54 -1.40 -11.01 -0.70
CA SER A 54 -1.92 -12.07 0.18
C SER A 54 -2.80 -13.02 -0.61
N LYS A 55 -2.80 -14.30 -0.21
CA LYS A 55 -3.62 -15.35 -0.83
C LYS A 55 -5.07 -15.31 -0.35
N GLU A 56 -5.31 -14.60 0.74
CA GLU A 56 -6.57 -14.48 1.48
C GLU A 56 -7.37 -13.21 1.11
N ALA A 57 -6.80 -12.35 0.26
CA ALA A 57 -7.45 -11.15 -0.27
C ALA A 57 -8.67 -11.46 -1.18
#